data_AF-A0A2E4X0Z5-F1
#
_entry.id   AF-A0A2E4X0Z5-F1
#
_cell.length_a   1.000
_cell.length_b   1.000
_cell.length_c   1.000
_cell.angle_alpha   90.00
_cell.angle_beta   90.00
_cell.angle_gamma   90.00
#
_symmetry.space_group_name_H-M   'P 1'
#
loop_
_entity.id
_entity.type
_entity.pdbx_description
1 polymer ?
#
loop_
_entity_poly.entity_id
_entity_poly.type
_entity_poly.pdbx_seq_one_letter_code
_entity_poly.pdbx_strand_id
1 'polypeptide(L)'
;MSQKDRVRSASLDAKSGGAARYHEKNAAKGKLFARQRIDHLTDAGSFVEDGLLANNQSTGLPADGVVTGMATIEGRPVALMANDSTVKAGSWGARTVEKIIRIQEKAGQLRVPMIYLVDSAGARLTDQLDMFPGERGAGKIFETQVRLSGSIPQVCCLFGPSAAGGAYIPAFCDVVFMVRGNASMYLGSPRMAQLVINENVTLEEMGGAKMHCSVSGNGDLLAKTEPEALDAARQYLSYLPSCSEGDLPVVDAKAPGTPVTELAGLIPDDEAAPFDMKKVIDAIVDEGSFFEVKKLWAKEMVTGFARLDGKPIGIVANNPKQLGGILFTNSADKSSKFINICDAFGLPLLFLADVPGFMIGTKVEREGIIRHGAKMIHNVSTASVPKISVVVRKAYGAGLYAMCGKAFSPDAALALPRARIAVMGAEPAVNAVFFNKIQELDEDEREAFVAEKRAQYNEDVDLLKLASDLHLDGIVAEDALRDELIKRFHLAQSKTVVEYPRRRYVLPV
;
A
#
# COMPACT_ATOMS: atom_id res chain seq x y z
N MET A 1 15.13 50.28 -12.81
CA MET A 1 13.90 49.49 -12.55
C MET A 1 13.38 49.83 -11.18
N SER A 2 12.06 50.03 -11.03
CA SER A 2 11.44 50.22 -9.71
C SER A 2 11.50 48.92 -8.88
N GLN A 3 11.30 49.01 -7.56
CA GLN A 3 11.18 47.82 -6.70
C GLN A 3 10.03 46.90 -7.19
N LYS A 4 8.91 47.50 -7.62
CA LYS A 4 7.77 46.78 -8.20
C LYS A 4 8.17 45.98 -9.44
N ASP A 5 8.96 46.57 -10.34
CA ASP A 5 9.43 45.88 -11.56
C ASP A 5 10.39 44.75 -11.23
N ARG A 6 11.30 44.96 -10.27
CA ARG A 6 12.24 43.93 -9.81
C ARG A 6 11.52 42.73 -9.22
N VAL A 7 10.53 42.96 -8.36
CA VAL A 7 9.71 41.88 -7.77
C VAL A 7 8.94 41.14 -8.86
N ARG A 8 8.30 41.86 -9.78
CA ARG A 8 7.57 41.25 -10.91
C ARG A 8 8.48 40.39 -11.78
N SER A 9 9.67 40.90 -12.13
CA SER A 9 10.65 40.17 -12.92
C SER A 9 11.13 38.90 -12.21
N ALA A 10 11.45 38.99 -10.91
CA ALA A 10 11.87 37.85 -10.12
C ALA A 10 10.76 36.79 -9.97
N SER A 11 9.49 37.22 -9.86
CA SER A 11 8.36 36.30 -9.82
C SER A 11 8.13 35.59 -11.16
N LEU A 12 8.35 36.26 -12.29
CA LEU A 12 8.24 35.63 -13.61
C LEU A 12 9.35 34.60 -13.83
N ASP A 13 10.59 34.94 -13.47
CA ASP A 13 11.74 34.03 -13.52
C ASP A 13 11.55 32.81 -12.61
N ALA A 14 11.09 33.02 -11.38
CA ALA A 14 10.78 31.94 -10.45
C ALA A 14 9.67 30.99 -10.96
N LYS A 15 8.72 31.51 -11.75
CA LYS A 15 7.64 30.71 -12.36
C LYS A 15 8.08 29.97 -13.61
N SER A 16 9.04 30.50 -14.37
CA SER A 16 9.54 29.84 -15.58
C SER A 16 10.37 28.60 -15.30
N GLY A 17 10.95 28.46 -14.11
CA GLY A 17 11.85 27.35 -13.80
C GLY A 17 13.21 27.52 -14.46
N GLY A 18 13.86 26.41 -14.82
CA GLY A 18 15.19 26.42 -15.42
C GLY A 18 15.24 26.89 -16.88
N ALA A 19 16.42 26.79 -17.48
CA ALA A 19 16.60 27.16 -18.89
C ALA A 19 15.78 26.26 -19.84
N ALA A 20 15.31 26.82 -20.97
CA ALA A 20 14.45 26.17 -21.95
C ALA A 20 14.92 24.75 -22.38
N ARG A 21 16.23 24.57 -22.59
CA ARG A 21 16.84 23.26 -22.91
C ARG A 21 16.49 22.14 -21.94
N TYR A 22 16.25 22.45 -20.65
CA TYR A 22 15.86 21.46 -19.66
C TYR A 22 14.37 21.11 -19.76
N HIS A 23 13.52 22.08 -20.09
CA HIS A 23 12.11 21.83 -20.41
C HIS A 23 11.98 20.94 -21.65
N GLU A 24 12.71 21.25 -22.72
CA GLU A 24 12.74 20.46 -23.95
C GLU A 24 13.22 19.03 -23.69
N LYS A 25 14.30 18.87 -22.90
CA LYS A 25 14.82 17.55 -22.52
C LYS A 25 13.82 16.74 -21.69
N ASN A 26 13.07 17.38 -20.80
CA ASN A 26 12.02 16.72 -20.02
C ASN A 26 10.82 16.34 -20.89
N ALA A 27 10.38 17.25 -21.77
CA ALA A 27 9.28 17.00 -22.70
C ALA A 27 9.58 15.85 -23.67
N ALA A 28 10.82 15.75 -24.17
CA ALA A 28 11.27 14.64 -25.01
C ALA A 28 11.21 13.26 -24.30
N LYS A 29 11.14 13.25 -22.97
CA LYS A 29 10.95 12.05 -22.12
C LYS A 29 9.50 11.87 -21.64
N GLY A 30 8.57 12.68 -22.16
CA GLY A 30 7.17 12.68 -21.74
C GLY A 30 6.95 13.18 -20.30
N LYS A 31 7.88 13.98 -19.75
CA LYS A 31 7.77 14.52 -18.39
C LYS A 31 7.09 15.88 -18.40
N LEU A 32 6.17 16.10 -17.48
CA LEU A 32 5.54 17.39 -17.27
C LEU A 32 6.46 18.31 -16.45
N PHE A 33 6.29 19.62 -16.65
CA PHE A 33 6.89 20.61 -15.76
C PHE A 33 6.26 20.54 -14.36
N ALA A 34 7.02 20.87 -13.31
CA ALA A 34 6.56 20.76 -11.92
C ALA A 34 5.21 21.47 -11.67
N ARG A 35 5.01 22.66 -12.24
CA ARG A 35 3.75 23.40 -12.10
C ARG A 35 2.60 22.76 -12.89
N GLN A 36 2.88 22.18 -14.05
CA GLN A 36 1.87 21.43 -14.81
C GLN A 36 1.41 20.17 -14.05
N ARG A 37 2.29 19.52 -13.29
CA ARG A 37 1.90 18.41 -12.40
C ARG A 37 0.94 18.88 -11.30
N ILE A 38 1.18 20.07 -10.74
CA ILE A 38 0.29 20.68 -9.73
C ILE A 38 -1.06 21.03 -10.35
N ASP A 39 -1.06 21.67 -11.53
CA ASP A 39 -2.28 22.05 -12.24
C ASP A 39 -3.14 20.83 -12.62
N HIS A 40 -2.51 19.71 -12.99
CA HIS A 40 -3.23 18.46 -13.30
C HIS A 40 -3.81 17.79 -12.04
N LEU A 41 -3.07 17.83 -10.93
CA LEU A 41 -3.46 17.17 -9.68
C LEU A 41 -4.60 17.88 -8.96
N THR A 42 -4.58 19.22 -8.97
CA THR A 42 -5.38 20.07 -8.07
C THR A 42 -6.58 20.67 -8.79
N ASP A 43 -7.57 21.12 -8.01
CA ASP A 43 -8.74 21.79 -8.57
C ASP A 43 -8.31 23.12 -9.23
N ALA A 44 -8.93 23.44 -10.36
CA ALA A 44 -8.53 24.58 -11.19
C ALA A 44 -8.49 25.89 -10.39
N GLY A 45 -7.33 26.56 -10.40
CA GLY A 45 -7.13 27.84 -9.72
C GLY A 45 -7.01 27.77 -8.19
N SER A 46 -7.02 26.57 -7.58
CA SER A 46 -6.95 26.41 -6.13
C SER A 46 -5.55 26.56 -5.53
N PHE A 47 -4.49 26.38 -6.34
CA PHE A 47 -3.12 26.35 -5.84
C PHE A 47 -2.62 27.72 -5.35
N VAL A 48 -2.17 27.75 -4.10
CA VAL A 48 -1.56 28.91 -3.43
C VAL A 48 -0.13 28.55 -3.07
N GLU A 49 0.82 29.18 -3.76
CA GLU A 49 2.25 28.91 -3.62
C GLU A 49 2.89 29.68 -2.47
N ASP A 50 3.69 28.96 -1.67
CA ASP A 50 4.52 29.52 -0.61
C ASP A 50 6.01 29.55 -1.04
N GLY A 51 6.71 30.65 -0.73
CA GLY A 51 8.15 30.75 -0.93
C GLY A 51 8.61 30.80 -2.39
N LEU A 52 7.81 31.39 -3.28
CA LEU A 52 8.13 31.55 -4.72
C LEU A 52 9.53 32.16 -4.95
N LEU A 53 9.87 33.24 -4.23
CA LEU A 53 11.11 33.98 -4.40
C LEU A 53 12.30 33.41 -3.60
N ALA A 54 12.22 32.16 -3.14
CA ALA A 54 13.33 31.52 -2.46
C ALA A 54 14.57 31.49 -3.37
N ASN A 55 15.71 31.87 -2.79
CA ASN A 55 17.01 31.92 -3.45
C ASN A 55 17.11 32.84 -4.70
N ASN A 56 16.22 33.84 -4.83
CA ASN A 56 16.18 34.75 -6.00
C ASN A 56 17.47 35.59 -6.23
N GLN A 57 18.35 35.70 -5.23
CA GLN A 57 19.63 36.39 -5.37
C GLN A 57 20.69 35.54 -6.09
N SER A 58 20.45 34.23 -6.20
CA SER A 58 21.37 33.29 -6.84
C SER A 58 20.93 33.00 -8.27
N THR A 59 21.84 33.19 -9.23
CA THR A 59 21.55 32.95 -10.65
C THR A 59 21.25 31.48 -10.93
N GLY A 60 20.14 31.22 -11.62
CA GLY A 60 19.78 29.87 -12.07
C GLY A 60 19.26 28.94 -10.97
N LEU A 61 18.78 29.50 -9.85
CA LEU A 61 18.11 28.79 -8.76
C LEU A 61 16.67 29.29 -8.50
N PRO A 62 15.81 29.43 -9.53
CA PRO A 62 14.44 29.90 -9.35
C PRO A 62 13.66 28.99 -8.39
N ALA A 63 13.00 29.61 -7.40
CA ALA A 63 12.32 28.93 -6.28
C ALA A 63 13.17 27.88 -5.53
N ASP A 64 14.49 27.94 -5.69
CA ASP A 64 15.48 26.93 -5.32
C ASP A 64 15.22 25.50 -5.84
N GLY A 65 14.43 25.34 -6.90
CA GLY A 65 14.17 24.02 -7.51
C GLY A 65 13.08 23.17 -6.82
N VAL A 66 12.26 23.77 -5.97
CA VAL A 66 11.04 23.15 -5.44
C VAL A 66 9.88 24.14 -5.38
N VAL A 67 8.71 23.72 -5.81
CA VAL A 67 7.44 24.44 -5.65
C VAL A 67 6.72 23.85 -4.44
N THR A 68 6.25 24.68 -3.52
CA THR A 68 5.54 24.24 -2.31
C THR A 68 4.31 25.09 -2.11
N GLY A 69 3.23 24.52 -1.57
CA GLY A 69 2.02 25.29 -1.30
C GLY A 69 0.84 24.42 -0.91
N MET A 70 -0.31 25.06 -0.84
CA MET A 70 -1.59 24.43 -0.53
C MET A 70 -2.49 24.49 -1.76
N ALA A 71 -3.39 23.54 -1.90
CA ALA A 71 -4.41 23.52 -2.94
C ALA A 71 -5.66 22.79 -2.45
N THR A 72 -6.64 22.60 -3.33
CA THR A 72 -7.74 21.66 -3.09
C THR A 72 -7.72 20.51 -4.10
N ILE A 73 -8.18 19.35 -3.66
CA ILE A 73 -8.52 18.20 -4.52
C ILE A 73 -9.96 17.82 -4.15
N GLU A 74 -10.88 17.96 -5.10
CA GLU A 74 -12.32 17.73 -4.87
C GLU A 74 -12.85 18.57 -3.70
N GLY A 75 -12.40 19.84 -3.63
CA GLY A 75 -12.74 20.79 -2.57
C GLY A 75 -12.02 20.55 -1.24
N ARG A 76 -11.27 19.45 -1.08
CA ARG A 76 -10.56 19.13 0.16
C ARG A 76 -9.17 19.76 0.17
N PRO A 77 -8.79 20.53 1.21
CA PRO A 77 -7.46 21.11 1.31
C PRO A 77 -6.36 20.04 1.35
N VAL A 78 -5.28 20.28 0.62
CA VAL A 78 -4.06 19.45 0.61
C VAL A 78 -2.82 20.33 0.63
N ALA A 79 -1.75 19.82 1.22
CA ALA A 79 -0.41 20.39 1.15
C ALA A 79 0.42 19.62 0.13
N LEU A 80 1.31 20.30 -0.60
CA LEU A 80 2.17 19.64 -1.58
C LEU A 80 3.56 20.26 -1.72
N MET A 81 4.50 19.42 -2.15
CA MET A 81 5.77 19.86 -2.72
C MET A 81 5.97 19.23 -4.10
N ALA A 82 6.59 19.96 -5.02
CA ALA A 82 6.95 19.49 -6.35
C ALA A 82 8.38 19.88 -6.71
N ASN A 83 9.25 18.88 -6.91
CA ASN A 83 10.60 19.16 -7.38
C ASN A 83 10.57 19.63 -8.84
N ASP A 84 11.34 20.67 -9.11
CA ASP A 84 11.59 21.15 -10.45
C ASP A 84 12.93 20.61 -10.97
N SER A 85 12.85 19.54 -11.76
CA SER A 85 14.04 18.92 -12.35
C SER A 85 14.73 19.81 -13.40
N THR A 86 14.12 20.90 -13.84
CA THR A 86 14.76 21.87 -14.73
C THR A 86 15.76 22.78 -13.99
N VAL A 87 15.64 22.88 -12.67
CA VAL A 87 16.52 23.66 -11.80
C VAL A 87 17.50 22.74 -11.10
N LYS A 88 18.76 22.68 -11.58
CA LYS A 88 19.83 21.83 -11.03
C LYS A 88 19.38 20.38 -10.78
N ALA A 89 18.60 19.80 -11.70
CA ALA A 89 18.05 18.44 -11.59
C ALA A 89 17.21 18.21 -10.32
N GLY A 90 16.54 19.25 -9.81
CA GLY A 90 15.73 19.18 -8.60
C GLY A 90 16.54 18.93 -7.32
N SER A 91 17.86 19.14 -7.37
CA SER A 91 18.75 18.87 -6.24
C SER A 91 18.47 19.81 -5.07
N TRP A 92 18.59 19.28 -3.85
CA TRP A 92 18.25 19.96 -2.62
C TRP A 92 19.37 20.91 -2.17
N GLY A 93 19.09 22.21 -2.20
CA GLY A 93 19.87 23.23 -1.49
C GLY A 93 19.26 23.56 -0.13
N ALA A 94 19.91 24.45 0.63
CA ALA A 94 19.44 24.83 1.97
C ALA A 94 18.01 25.45 1.94
N ARG A 95 17.67 26.21 0.90
CA ARG A 95 16.32 26.80 0.77
C ARG A 95 15.28 25.78 0.29
N THR A 96 15.69 24.80 -0.51
CA THR A 96 14.86 23.64 -0.89
C THR A 96 14.41 22.91 0.35
N VAL A 97 15.34 22.55 1.21
CA VAL A 97 15.08 21.83 2.46
C VAL A 97 14.16 22.64 3.37
N GLU A 98 14.46 23.92 3.59
CA GLU A 98 13.62 24.79 4.41
C GLU A 98 12.18 24.88 3.88
N LYS A 99 11.99 24.97 2.55
CA LYS A 99 10.64 24.98 1.95
C LYS A 99 9.89 23.68 2.21
N ILE A 100 10.56 22.53 2.05
CA ILE A 100 9.94 21.21 2.29
C ILE A 100 9.54 21.06 3.76
N ILE A 101 10.43 21.41 4.69
CA ILE A 101 10.13 21.34 6.13
C ILE A 101 8.92 22.22 6.47
N ARG A 102 8.90 23.46 5.98
CA ARG A 102 7.79 24.40 6.26
C ARG A 102 6.44 23.89 5.76
N ILE A 103 6.38 23.28 4.58
CA ILE A 103 5.12 22.76 4.06
C ILE A 103 4.67 21.49 4.79
N GLN A 104 5.60 20.62 5.22
CA GLN A 104 5.28 19.47 6.08
C GLN A 104 4.75 19.93 7.45
N GLU A 105 5.41 20.89 8.08
CA GLU A 105 4.96 21.48 9.36
C GLU A 105 3.57 22.10 9.21
N LYS A 106 3.32 22.82 8.11
CA LYS A 106 2.00 23.39 7.80
C LYS A 106 0.94 22.31 7.58
N ALA A 107 1.26 21.24 6.85
CA ALA A 107 0.36 20.10 6.64
C ALA A 107 -0.07 19.46 7.96
N GLY A 108 0.89 19.25 8.87
CA GLY A 108 0.63 18.73 10.21
C GLY A 108 -0.21 19.66 11.08
N GLN A 109 0.09 20.95 11.08
CA GLN A 109 -0.66 21.96 11.84
C GLN A 109 -2.12 22.07 11.37
N LEU A 110 -2.34 22.01 10.06
CA LEU A 110 -3.68 22.10 9.47
C LEU A 110 -4.41 20.75 9.39
N ARG A 111 -3.72 19.65 9.70
CA ARG A 111 -4.24 18.28 9.59
C ARG A 111 -4.81 17.97 8.20
N VAL A 112 -4.01 18.26 7.17
CA VAL A 112 -4.36 17.99 5.77
C VAL A 112 -3.40 16.98 5.13
N PRO A 113 -3.81 16.23 4.09
CA PRO A 113 -2.91 15.33 3.37
C PRO A 113 -1.68 16.04 2.81
N MET A 114 -0.55 15.34 2.77
CA MET A 114 0.71 15.81 2.21
C MET A 114 1.09 15.01 0.96
N ILE A 115 1.26 15.70 -0.17
CA ILE A 115 1.59 15.08 -1.46
C ILE A 115 3.00 15.48 -1.90
N TYR A 116 3.83 14.48 -2.17
CA TYR A 116 5.22 14.63 -2.60
C TYR A 116 5.34 14.30 -4.09
N LEU A 117 5.49 15.33 -4.93
CA LEU A 117 5.74 15.20 -6.36
C LEU A 117 7.26 15.20 -6.61
N VAL A 118 7.86 14.01 -6.61
CA VAL A 118 9.32 13.84 -6.51
C VAL A 118 9.97 13.66 -7.88
N ASP A 119 11.01 14.45 -8.12
CA ASP A 119 11.83 14.44 -9.34
C ASP A 119 13.18 15.12 -9.04
N SER A 120 14.04 14.44 -8.28
CA SER A 120 15.22 15.04 -7.66
C SER A 120 16.46 14.14 -7.71
N ALA A 121 17.58 14.73 -8.11
CA ALA A 121 18.89 14.07 -8.04
C ALA A 121 19.47 13.91 -6.61
N GLY A 122 18.73 14.31 -5.57
CA GLY A 122 19.17 14.25 -4.17
C GLY A 122 19.88 15.54 -3.72
N ALA A 123 20.86 15.42 -2.83
CA ALA A 123 21.53 16.58 -2.24
C ALA A 123 22.33 17.39 -3.27
N ARG A 124 22.25 18.72 -3.18
CA ARG A 124 23.13 19.62 -3.93
C ARG A 124 24.47 19.72 -3.20
N LEU A 125 25.47 18.99 -3.70
CA LEU A 125 26.77 18.84 -3.01
C LEU A 125 27.52 20.15 -2.75
N THR A 126 27.28 21.19 -3.56
CA THR A 126 27.85 22.53 -3.33
C THR A 126 27.33 23.21 -2.08
N ASP A 127 26.16 22.81 -1.59
CA ASP A 127 25.43 23.43 -0.48
C ASP A 127 25.40 22.50 0.75
N GLN A 128 26.23 21.45 0.76
CA GLN A 128 26.09 20.31 1.68
C GLN A 128 26.15 20.71 3.16
N LEU A 129 27.00 21.65 3.55
CA LEU A 129 27.16 22.05 4.95
C LEU A 129 25.96 22.85 5.47
N ASP A 130 25.36 23.67 4.61
CA ASP A 130 24.18 24.48 4.96
C ASP A 130 22.88 23.66 4.88
N MET A 131 22.86 22.61 4.06
CA MET A 131 21.69 21.80 3.79
C MET A 131 21.61 20.53 4.68
N PHE A 132 22.73 19.94 5.11
CA PHE A 132 22.74 18.57 5.66
C PHE A 132 22.72 18.48 7.20
N PRO A 133 23.78 18.87 7.93
CA PRO A 133 23.95 18.50 9.34
C PRO A 133 23.13 19.33 10.34
N GLY A 134 22.61 20.50 9.93
CA GLY A 134 21.91 21.42 10.84
C GLY A 134 20.57 20.89 11.35
N GLU A 135 20.04 21.52 12.41
CA GLU A 135 18.74 21.19 13.00
C GLU A 135 17.59 21.25 11.97
N ARG A 136 17.63 22.24 11.07
CA ARG A 136 16.72 22.36 9.92
C ARG A 136 17.36 21.91 8.60
N GLY A 137 18.32 20.99 8.69
CA GLY A 137 18.91 20.31 7.55
C GLY A 137 18.05 19.17 7.01
N ALA A 138 18.53 18.45 6.00
CA ALA A 138 17.76 17.43 5.28
C ALA A 138 17.20 16.34 6.20
N GLY A 139 17.88 16.03 7.32
CA GLY A 139 17.37 15.10 8.34
C GLY A 139 16.01 15.48 8.91
N LYS A 140 15.71 16.79 9.00
CA LYS A 140 14.44 17.31 9.54
C LYS A 140 13.24 16.99 8.65
N ILE A 141 13.45 16.84 7.33
CA ILE A 141 12.40 16.40 6.40
C ILE A 141 11.90 15.02 6.81
N PHE A 142 12.83 14.09 7.07
CA PHE A 142 12.50 12.70 7.42
C PHE A 142 11.89 12.62 8.82
N GLU A 143 12.47 13.34 9.79
CA GLU A 143 11.94 13.38 11.15
C GLU A 143 10.50 13.91 11.19
N THR A 144 10.21 14.95 10.42
CA THR A 144 8.85 15.51 10.30
C THR A 144 7.92 14.53 9.60
N GLN A 145 8.35 13.90 8.50
CA GLN A 145 7.56 12.90 7.77
C GLN A 145 7.17 11.70 8.66
N VAL A 146 8.10 11.22 9.48
CA VAL A 146 7.86 10.14 10.44
C VAL A 146 6.86 10.57 11.52
N ARG A 147 6.92 11.82 12.00
CA ARG A 147 5.93 12.34 12.96
C ARG A 147 4.53 12.50 12.39
N LEU A 148 4.42 12.73 11.08
CA LEU A 148 3.15 12.87 10.38
C LEU A 148 2.52 11.51 10.01
N SER A 149 3.31 10.44 10.04
CA SER A 149 2.88 9.08 9.68
C SER A 149 1.70 8.63 10.54
N GLY A 150 0.63 8.17 9.88
CA GLY A 150 -0.63 7.77 10.53
C GLY A 150 -1.44 8.91 11.15
N SER A 151 -1.00 10.18 11.02
CA SER A 151 -1.77 11.36 11.46
C SER A 151 -2.46 12.04 10.28
N ILE A 152 -1.74 12.21 9.17
CA ILE A 152 -2.26 12.71 7.89
C ILE A 152 -1.84 11.76 6.76
N PRO A 153 -2.65 11.59 5.70
CA PRO A 153 -2.23 10.81 4.54
C PRO A 153 -1.01 11.41 3.85
N GLN A 154 -0.04 10.57 3.48
CA GLN A 154 1.20 10.95 2.82
C GLN A 154 1.40 10.16 1.52
N VAL A 155 1.35 10.85 0.38
CA VAL A 155 1.39 10.23 -0.95
C VAL A 155 2.62 10.69 -1.72
N CYS A 156 3.40 9.76 -2.27
CA CYS A 156 4.48 10.10 -3.19
C CYS A 156 4.11 9.73 -4.64
N CYS A 157 4.19 10.70 -5.54
CA CYS A 157 4.28 10.44 -6.98
C CYS A 157 5.72 10.67 -7.42
N LEU A 158 6.38 9.62 -7.91
CA LEU A 158 7.77 9.64 -8.35
C LEU A 158 7.83 9.71 -9.87
N PHE A 159 8.38 10.79 -10.40
CA PHE A 159 8.45 11.11 -11.83
C PHE A 159 9.87 11.03 -12.41
N GLY A 160 10.85 10.79 -11.54
CA GLY A 160 12.26 10.89 -11.89
C GLY A 160 13.14 10.20 -10.85
N PRO A 161 14.43 10.56 -10.80
CA PRO A 161 15.30 10.05 -9.77
C PRO A 161 14.85 10.48 -8.37
N SER A 162 15.15 9.64 -7.41
CA SER A 162 15.15 9.91 -5.98
C SER A 162 16.33 9.17 -5.37
N ALA A 163 17.48 9.85 -5.28
CA ALA A 163 18.76 9.23 -4.98
C ALA A 163 19.19 9.42 -3.52
N ALA A 164 19.89 8.43 -2.97
CA ALA A 164 20.49 8.43 -1.64
C ALA A 164 19.46 8.82 -0.56
N GLY A 165 19.72 9.89 0.20
CA GLY A 165 18.77 10.40 1.19
C GLY A 165 17.40 10.74 0.62
N GLY A 166 17.33 11.18 -0.65
CA GLY A 166 16.06 11.45 -1.36
C GLY A 166 15.12 10.25 -1.39
N ALA A 167 15.67 9.03 -1.51
CA ALA A 167 14.90 7.80 -1.58
C ALA A 167 14.06 7.54 -0.33
N TYR A 168 14.40 8.16 0.81
CA TYR A 168 13.62 8.04 2.04
C TYR A 168 12.32 8.85 2.02
N ILE A 169 12.18 9.92 1.23
CA ILE A 169 10.87 10.62 1.10
C ILE A 169 9.80 9.64 0.58
N PRO A 170 9.99 8.94 -0.56
CA PRO A 170 9.06 7.90 -0.97
C PRO A 170 8.89 6.79 0.08
N ALA A 171 9.99 6.32 0.70
CA ALA A 171 9.94 5.18 1.61
C ALA A 171 9.09 5.43 2.88
N PHE A 172 9.04 6.67 3.35
CA PHE A 172 8.22 7.07 4.50
C PHE A 172 6.78 7.48 4.12
N CYS A 173 6.41 7.47 2.84
CA CYS A 173 5.02 7.69 2.43
C CYS A 173 4.16 6.42 2.60
N ASP A 174 2.86 6.64 2.76
CA ASP A 174 1.87 5.55 2.83
C ASP A 174 1.86 4.78 1.52
N VAL A 175 1.89 5.50 0.39
CA VAL A 175 1.95 4.93 -0.96
C VAL A 175 2.93 5.66 -1.87
N VAL A 176 3.54 4.92 -2.79
CA VAL A 176 4.47 5.41 -3.81
C VAL A 176 4.02 5.00 -5.21
N PHE A 177 3.63 5.98 -6.02
CA PHE A 177 3.24 5.79 -7.42
C PHE A 177 4.40 6.17 -8.33
N MET A 178 4.91 5.20 -9.09
CA MET A 178 6.14 5.34 -9.87
C MET A 178 5.83 5.33 -11.37
N VAL A 179 6.36 6.32 -12.10
CA VAL A 179 6.19 6.40 -13.55
C VAL A 179 7.23 5.52 -14.26
N ARG A 180 6.75 4.55 -15.04
CA ARG A 180 7.57 3.61 -15.81
C ARG A 180 8.56 4.34 -16.70
N GLY A 181 9.82 3.87 -16.69
CA GLY A 181 10.89 4.37 -17.56
C GLY A 181 11.47 5.73 -17.15
N ASN A 182 10.78 6.49 -16.28
CA ASN A 182 11.23 7.78 -15.78
C ASN A 182 11.66 7.73 -14.31
N ALA A 183 10.88 7.06 -13.47
CA ALA A 183 11.09 7.02 -12.04
C ALA A 183 12.17 6.01 -11.64
N SER A 184 13.04 6.41 -10.72
CA SER A 184 14.02 5.53 -10.10
C SER A 184 14.33 5.93 -8.67
N MET A 185 14.53 4.98 -7.76
CA MET A 185 15.03 5.26 -6.41
C MET A 185 16.14 4.29 -6.04
N TYR A 186 17.17 4.75 -5.34
CA TYR A 186 18.32 3.92 -4.94
C TYR A 186 19.17 4.65 -3.91
N LEU A 187 19.89 3.90 -3.08
CA LEU A 187 20.85 4.49 -2.13
C LEU A 187 22.15 4.91 -2.83
N GLY A 188 22.61 4.14 -3.80
CA GLY A 188 23.75 4.45 -4.67
C GLY A 188 23.35 4.28 -6.13
N SER A 189 23.87 5.12 -7.02
CA SER A 189 23.58 5.01 -8.45
C SER A 189 24.30 3.81 -9.08
N PRO A 190 23.89 3.34 -10.27
CA PRO A 190 24.60 2.25 -10.96
C PRO A 190 26.09 2.55 -11.17
N ARG A 191 26.41 3.83 -11.44
CA ARG A 191 27.79 4.30 -11.52
C ARG A 191 28.55 4.13 -10.20
N MET A 192 27.91 4.40 -9.07
CA MET A 192 28.53 4.22 -7.75
C MET A 192 28.76 2.74 -7.45
N ALA A 193 27.80 1.86 -7.77
CA ALA A 193 27.97 0.43 -7.58
C ALA A 193 29.13 -0.12 -8.42
N GLN A 194 29.24 0.29 -9.68
CA GLN A 194 30.36 -0.10 -10.52
C GLN A 194 31.71 0.37 -9.97
N LEU A 195 31.79 1.60 -9.45
CA LEU A 195 33.04 2.15 -8.92
C LEU A 195 33.47 1.54 -7.58
N VAL A 196 32.51 1.20 -6.70
CA VAL A 196 32.80 0.80 -5.31
C VAL A 196 32.84 -0.71 -5.13
N ILE A 197 31.94 -1.44 -5.79
CA ILE A 197 31.78 -2.89 -5.61
C ILE A 197 31.91 -3.68 -6.93
N ASN A 198 32.26 -3.00 -8.03
CA ASN A 198 32.46 -3.60 -9.36
C ASN A 198 31.22 -4.34 -9.90
N GLU A 199 30.03 -3.85 -9.55
CA GLU A 199 28.76 -4.38 -10.04
C GLU A 199 28.26 -3.58 -11.27
N ASN A 200 28.20 -4.26 -12.42
CA ASN A 200 27.67 -3.70 -13.66
C ASN A 200 26.18 -3.99 -13.79
N VAL A 201 25.35 -2.99 -13.52
CA VAL A 201 23.88 -3.09 -13.61
C VAL A 201 23.28 -1.85 -14.26
N THR A 202 22.10 -2.00 -14.86
CA THR A 202 21.36 -0.88 -15.42
C THR A 202 20.60 -0.09 -14.35
N LEU A 203 20.15 1.12 -14.69
CA LEU A 203 19.30 1.94 -13.81
C LEU A 203 17.99 1.21 -13.46
N GLU A 204 17.39 0.51 -14.43
CA GLU A 204 16.13 -0.20 -14.21
C GLU A 204 16.30 -1.40 -13.29
N GLU A 205 17.38 -2.18 -13.46
CA GLU A 205 17.70 -3.32 -12.60
C GLU A 205 18.03 -2.88 -11.16
N MET A 206 18.76 -1.78 -10.99
CA MET A 206 19.16 -1.30 -9.67
C MET A 206 18.02 -0.62 -8.91
N GLY A 207 17.23 0.20 -9.58
CA GLY A 207 16.32 1.12 -8.89
C GLY A 207 15.14 1.58 -9.71
N GLY A 208 14.80 0.90 -10.80
CA GLY A 208 13.73 1.30 -11.71
C GLY A 208 12.32 1.13 -11.13
N ALA A 209 11.37 1.84 -11.72
CA ALA A 209 9.95 1.76 -11.35
C ALA A 209 9.39 0.35 -11.40
N LYS A 210 9.70 -0.42 -12.45
CA LYS A 210 9.17 -1.79 -12.60
C LYS A 210 9.78 -2.70 -11.53
N MET A 211 11.10 -2.60 -11.32
CA MET A 211 11.79 -3.38 -10.30
C MET A 211 11.19 -3.14 -8.92
N HIS A 212 11.01 -1.88 -8.49
CA HIS A 212 10.43 -1.58 -7.18
C HIS A 212 8.98 -2.00 -7.02
N CYS A 213 8.19 -1.97 -8.11
CA CYS A 213 6.79 -2.39 -8.08
C CYS A 213 6.60 -3.91 -8.14
N SER A 214 7.59 -4.69 -8.62
CA SER A 214 7.43 -6.14 -8.79
C SER A 214 8.43 -7.02 -8.02
N VAL A 215 9.53 -6.46 -7.53
CA VAL A 215 10.61 -7.20 -6.86
C VAL A 215 10.81 -6.72 -5.43
N SER A 216 11.20 -5.45 -5.24
CA SER A 216 11.56 -4.95 -3.91
C SER A 216 10.35 -4.61 -3.03
N GLY A 217 9.20 -4.32 -3.64
CA GLY A 217 8.02 -3.86 -2.92
C GLY A 217 8.10 -2.41 -2.43
N ASN A 218 8.99 -1.56 -2.94
CA ASN A 218 9.01 -0.13 -2.59
C ASN A 218 7.97 0.69 -3.36
N GLY A 219 7.60 0.23 -4.57
CA GLY A 219 6.56 0.86 -5.38
C GLY A 219 5.19 0.23 -5.09
N ASP A 220 4.16 1.04 -5.01
CA ASP A 220 2.77 0.63 -4.75
C ASP A 220 1.94 0.58 -6.04
N LEU A 221 2.27 1.42 -7.03
CA LEU A 221 1.62 1.46 -8.34
C LEU A 221 2.64 1.81 -9.44
N LEU A 222 2.61 1.06 -10.54
CA LEU A 222 3.43 1.32 -11.73
C LEU A 222 2.58 2.03 -12.79
N ALA A 223 2.67 3.35 -12.84
CA ALA A 223 1.97 4.17 -13.82
C ALA A 223 2.72 4.18 -15.16
N LYS A 224 1.99 4.22 -16.28
CA LYS A 224 2.58 4.36 -17.62
C LYS A 224 2.97 5.80 -17.92
N THR A 225 2.27 6.76 -17.34
CA THR A 225 2.44 8.19 -17.59
C THR A 225 2.36 9.00 -16.29
N GLU A 226 2.82 10.25 -16.30
CA GLU A 226 2.70 11.13 -15.14
C GLU A 226 1.23 11.46 -14.78
N PRO A 227 0.32 11.75 -15.74
CA PRO A 227 -1.10 11.92 -15.45
C PRO A 227 -1.72 10.71 -14.72
N GLU A 228 -1.42 9.49 -15.16
CA GLU A 228 -1.94 8.27 -14.51
C GLU A 228 -1.49 8.15 -13.04
N ALA A 229 -0.26 8.57 -12.71
CA ALA A 229 0.21 8.59 -11.32
C ALA A 229 -0.51 9.66 -10.48
N LEU A 230 -0.78 10.82 -11.07
CA LEU A 230 -1.50 11.93 -10.42
C LEU A 230 -2.98 11.58 -10.20
N ASP A 231 -3.62 10.94 -11.19
CA ASP A 231 -5.00 10.47 -11.09
C ASP A 231 -5.12 9.38 -10.01
N ALA A 232 -4.13 8.48 -9.92
CA ALA A 232 -4.05 7.51 -8.83
C ALA A 232 -3.91 8.17 -7.45
N ALA A 233 -3.18 9.29 -7.33
CA ALA A 233 -3.10 10.06 -6.09
C ALA A 233 -4.46 10.65 -5.69
N ARG A 234 -5.20 11.22 -6.64
CA ARG A 234 -6.58 11.69 -6.41
C ARG A 234 -7.49 10.53 -5.97
N GLN A 235 -7.42 9.41 -6.69
CA GLN A 235 -8.23 8.23 -6.40
C GLN A 235 -7.92 7.66 -5.01
N TYR A 236 -6.64 7.53 -4.64
CA TYR A 236 -6.23 7.10 -3.31
C TYR A 236 -6.79 8.00 -2.21
N LEU A 237 -6.65 9.33 -2.36
CA LEU A 237 -7.18 10.29 -1.38
C LEU A 237 -8.70 10.25 -1.28
N SER A 238 -9.42 9.83 -2.33
CA SER A 238 -10.88 9.69 -2.30
C SER A 238 -11.37 8.61 -1.30
N TYR A 239 -10.51 7.67 -0.88
CA TYR A 239 -10.87 6.64 0.13
C TYR A 239 -10.51 7.05 1.56
N LEU A 240 -9.64 8.04 1.73
CA LEU A 240 -9.05 8.38 3.02
C LEU A 240 -9.65 9.68 3.59
N PRO A 241 -9.73 9.81 4.92
CA PRO A 241 -10.04 11.07 5.55
C PRO A 241 -8.89 12.06 5.36
N SER A 242 -9.09 13.35 5.67
CA SER A 242 -8.00 14.33 5.58
C SER A 242 -6.93 14.14 6.67
N CYS A 243 -7.30 13.52 7.79
CA CYS A 243 -6.43 13.11 8.89
C CYS A 243 -7.06 11.94 9.65
N SER A 244 -6.31 11.29 10.55
CA SER A 244 -6.72 10.07 11.27
C SER A 244 -7.99 10.19 12.14
N GLU A 245 -8.37 11.41 12.54
CA GLU A 245 -9.58 11.68 13.34
C GLU A 245 -10.77 12.11 12.48
N GLY A 246 -10.58 12.23 11.15
CA GLY A 246 -11.61 12.70 10.23
C GLY A 246 -12.53 11.59 9.73
N ASP A 247 -13.70 12.00 9.23
CA ASP A 247 -14.66 11.08 8.63
C ASP A 247 -14.17 10.54 7.27
N LEU A 248 -14.50 9.28 7.00
CA LEU A 248 -14.26 8.66 5.70
C LEU A 248 -15.11 9.32 4.60
N PRO A 249 -14.58 9.54 3.38
CA PRO A 249 -15.37 10.11 2.29
C PRO A 249 -16.43 9.12 1.78
N VAL A 250 -17.70 9.41 2.06
CA VAL A 250 -18.86 8.65 1.56
C VAL A 250 -19.28 9.21 0.19
N VAL A 251 -19.62 8.32 -0.73
CA VAL A 251 -20.15 8.66 -2.06
C VAL A 251 -21.47 7.93 -2.31
N ASP A 252 -22.14 8.23 -3.42
CA ASP A 252 -23.34 7.48 -3.82
C ASP A 252 -23.02 6.01 -4.05
N ALA A 253 -23.81 5.14 -3.41
CA ALA A 253 -23.68 3.70 -3.54
C ALA A 253 -23.93 3.24 -4.98
N LYS A 254 -23.17 2.24 -5.42
CA LYS A 254 -23.40 1.55 -6.69
C LYS A 254 -23.62 0.07 -6.46
N ALA A 255 -24.47 -0.54 -7.28
CA ALA A 255 -24.55 -1.98 -7.37
C ALA A 255 -23.18 -2.56 -7.76
N PRO A 256 -22.87 -3.83 -7.42
CA PRO A 256 -21.66 -4.48 -7.89
C PRO A 256 -21.71 -4.65 -9.41
N GLY A 257 -20.54 -4.58 -10.06
CA GLY A 257 -20.44 -4.68 -11.53
C GLY A 257 -20.68 -6.09 -12.07
N THR A 258 -20.55 -7.11 -11.22
CA THR A 258 -20.92 -8.50 -11.53
C THR A 258 -22.14 -8.88 -10.70
N PRO A 259 -23.18 -9.51 -11.28
CA PRO A 259 -24.34 -9.97 -10.53
C PRO A 259 -23.92 -10.93 -9.41
N VAL A 260 -24.44 -10.67 -8.22
CA VAL A 260 -24.14 -11.45 -7.00
C VAL A 260 -24.51 -12.94 -7.15
N THR A 261 -25.50 -13.27 -7.99
CA THR A 261 -25.90 -14.64 -8.33
C THR A 261 -24.81 -15.46 -9.03
N GLU A 262 -23.79 -14.81 -9.61
CA GLU A 262 -22.68 -15.50 -10.27
C GLU A 262 -21.54 -15.85 -9.31
N LEU A 263 -21.56 -15.34 -8.06
CA LEU A 263 -20.47 -15.52 -7.10
C LEU A 263 -20.20 -17.01 -6.80
N ALA A 264 -21.26 -17.81 -6.66
CA ALA A 264 -21.15 -19.25 -6.44
C ALA A 264 -20.46 -19.99 -7.60
N GLY A 265 -20.54 -19.47 -8.83
CA GLY A 265 -19.88 -20.04 -10.01
C GLY A 265 -18.40 -19.64 -10.15
N LEU A 266 -17.94 -18.64 -9.39
CA LEU A 266 -16.56 -18.18 -9.43
C LEU A 266 -15.61 -19.02 -8.55
N ILE A 267 -16.16 -19.73 -7.55
CA ILE A 267 -15.41 -20.49 -6.55
C ILE A 267 -15.60 -21.99 -6.85
N PRO A 268 -14.55 -22.69 -7.33
CA PRO A 268 -14.63 -24.12 -7.60
C PRO A 268 -14.82 -24.95 -6.34
N ASP A 269 -15.59 -26.04 -6.46
CA ASP A 269 -15.74 -27.09 -5.42
C ASP A 269 -14.41 -27.73 -5.05
N ASP A 270 -13.59 -28.04 -6.04
CA ASP A 270 -12.26 -28.61 -5.83
C ASP A 270 -11.33 -27.57 -5.22
N GLU A 271 -10.86 -27.81 -3.99
CA GLU A 271 -9.91 -26.96 -3.27
C GLU A 271 -8.59 -26.74 -4.00
N ALA A 272 -8.15 -27.71 -4.81
CA ALA A 272 -6.94 -27.63 -5.59
C ALA A 272 -7.10 -26.71 -6.83
N ALA A 273 -8.33 -26.56 -7.32
CA ALA A 273 -8.61 -25.73 -8.49
C ALA A 273 -8.41 -24.23 -8.16
N PRO A 274 -7.58 -23.51 -8.93
CA PRO A 274 -7.35 -22.09 -8.72
C PRO A 274 -8.52 -21.24 -9.25
N PHE A 275 -8.77 -20.10 -8.60
CA PHE A 275 -9.66 -19.06 -9.11
C PHE A 275 -9.10 -17.66 -8.83
N ASP A 276 -9.64 -16.65 -9.50
CA ASP A 276 -9.21 -15.27 -9.35
C ASP A 276 -10.03 -14.56 -8.29
N MET A 277 -9.45 -14.36 -7.10
CA MET A 277 -10.12 -13.70 -5.97
C MET A 277 -10.58 -12.27 -6.31
N LYS A 278 -9.98 -11.63 -7.32
CA LYS A 278 -10.40 -10.29 -7.75
C LYS A 278 -11.81 -10.29 -8.33
N LYS A 279 -12.23 -11.37 -8.99
CA LYS A 279 -13.61 -11.50 -9.47
C LYS A 279 -14.61 -11.60 -8.32
N VAL A 280 -14.23 -12.27 -7.23
CA VAL A 280 -15.02 -12.33 -5.99
C VAL A 280 -15.14 -10.93 -5.38
N ILE A 281 -14.04 -10.18 -5.30
CA ILE A 281 -14.05 -8.79 -4.84
C ILE A 281 -14.98 -7.93 -5.71
N ASP A 282 -14.84 -7.99 -7.04
CA ASP A 282 -15.65 -7.20 -7.99
C ASP A 282 -17.15 -7.52 -7.92
N ALA A 283 -17.52 -8.74 -7.51
CA ALA A 283 -18.92 -9.14 -7.30
C ALA A 283 -19.49 -8.68 -5.95
N ILE A 284 -18.63 -8.29 -5.00
CA ILE A 284 -19.03 -7.87 -3.65
C ILE A 284 -19.01 -6.36 -3.50
N VAL A 285 -18.05 -5.65 -4.09
CA VAL A 285 -17.84 -4.20 -3.90
C VAL A 285 -18.62 -3.36 -4.90
N ASP A 286 -18.80 -2.08 -4.60
CA ASP A 286 -19.47 -1.13 -5.50
C ASP A 286 -18.72 -1.06 -6.85
N GLU A 287 -19.47 -1.04 -7.96
CA GLU A 287 -18.91 -1.07 -9.30
C GLU A 287 -17.83 0.01 -9.52
N GLY A 288 -16.68 -0.42 -10.06
CA GLY A 288 -15.56 0.46 -10.39
C GLY A 288 -14.84 1.03 -9.17
N SER A 289 -15.15 0.57 -7.94
CA SER A 289 -14.57 1.10 -6.72
C SER A 289 -13.27 0.41 -6.29
N PHE A 290 -12.88 -0.73 -6.86
CA PHE A 290 -11.69 -1.44 -6.41
C PHE A 290 -10.38 -0.78 -6.90
N PHE A 291 -9.58 -0.29 -5.96
CA PHE A 291 -8.25 0.28 -6.18
C PHE A 291 -7.18 -0.64 -5.58
N GLU A 292 -6.53 -1.44 -6.43
CA GLU A 292 -5.52 -2.42 -6.01
C GLU A 292 -4.16 -1.77 -5.71
N VAL A 293 -3.66 -1.98 -4.49
CA VAL A 293 -2.35 -1.54 -4.02
C VAL A 293 -1.33 -2.67 -4.16
N LYS A 294 -0.13 -2.37 -4.67
CA LYS A 294 0.97 -3.33 -4.89
C LYS A 294 0.57 -4.50 -5.81
N LYS A 295 -0.19 -4.22 -6.87
CA LYS A 295 -0.69 -5.21 -7.85
C LYS A 295 0.38 -6.12 -8.45
N LEU A 296 1.63 -5.66 -8.54
CA LEU A 296 2.71 -6.38 -9.22
C LEU A 296 3.64 -7.16 -8.26
N TRP A 297 3.48 -7.02 -6.94
CA TRP A 297 4.32 -7.63 -5.90
C TRP A 297 3.49 -8.48 -4.94
N ALA A 298 3.99 -9.68 -4.60
CA ALA A 298 3.28 -10.68 -3.79
C ALA A 298 1.83 -10.88 -4.28
N LYS A 299 1.67 -11.41 -5.51
CA LYS A 299 0.38 -11.44 -6.24
C LYS A 299 -0.61 -12.48 -5.70
N GLU A 300 -0.11 -13.41 -4.91
CA GLU A 300 -0.84 -14.37 -4.08
C GLU A 300 -1.60 -13.71 -2.93
N MET A 301 -1.30 -12.45 -2.64
CA MET A 301 -2.01 -11.60 -1.68
C MET A 301 -2.51 -10.34 -2.37
N VAL A 302 -3.80 -10.11 -2.35
CA VAL A 302 -4.46 -8.92 -2.90
C VAL A 302 -4.75 -7.96 -1.75
N THR A 303 -4.31 -6.71 -1.92
CA THR A 303 -4.60 -5.61 -1.00
C THR A 303 -5.16 -4.44 -1.81
N GLY A 304 -6.21 -3.79 -1.34
CA GLY A 304 -6.77 -2.65 -2.05
C GLY A 304 -7.93 -2.01 -1.32
N PHE A 305 -8.23 -0.77 -1.72
CA PHE A 305 -9.39 -0.05 -1.22
C PHE A 305 -10.60 -0.34 -2.11
N ALA A 306 -11.78 -0.35 -1.54
CA ALA A 306 -13.03 -0.43 -2.28
C ALA A 306 -14.11 0.38 -1.59
N ARG A 307 -15.32 0.35 -2.13
CA ARG A 307 -16.51 0.84 -1.41
C ARG A 307 -17.55 -0.25 -1.28
N LEU A 308 -18.23 -0.26 -0.13
CA LEU A 308 -19.46 -1.00 0.10
C LEU A 308 -20.53 -0.01 0.51
N ASP A 309 -21.60 0.05 -0.27
CA ASP A 309 -22.71 0.99 -0.02
C ASP A 309 -22.22 2.44 0.10
N GLY A 310 -21.34 2.84 -0.84
CA GLY A 310 -20.76 4.18 -0.87
C GLY A 310 -19.66 4.45 0.16
N LYS A 311 -19.39 3.53 1.10
CA LYS A 311 -18.43 3.72 2.20
C LYS A 311 -17.08 3.04 1.92
N PRO A 312 -15.93 3.72 2.12
CA PRO A 312 -14.61 3.13 1.93
C PRO A 312 -14.35 1.94 2.86
N ILE A 313 -13.74 0.88 2.32
CA ILE A 313 -13.20 -0.26 3.06
C ILE A 313 -11.81 -0.65 2.53
N GLY A 314 -11.01 -1.29 3.38
CA GLY A 314 -9.78 -1.98 2.99
C GLY A 314 -10.00 -3.48 2.86
N ILE A 315 -9.44 -4.10 1.81
CA ILE A 315 -9.57 -5.53 1.55
C ILE A 315 -8.18 -6.18 1.61
N VAL A 316 -8.07 -7.28 2.36
CA VAL A 316 -6.91 -8.18 2.41
C VAL A 316 -7.38 -9.58 2.01
N ALA A 317 -6.91 -10.10 0.88
CA ALA A 317 -7.47 -11.31 0.29
C ALA A 317 -6.42 -12.23 -0.31
N ASN A 318 -6.48 -13.53 -0.03
CA ASN A 318 -5.63 -14.50 -0.72
C ASN A 318 -6.10 -14.69 -2.17
N ASN A 319 -5.17 -14.83 -3.11
CA ASN A 319 -5.50 -15.07 -4.51
C ASN A 319 -5.01 -16.44 -4.98
N PRO A 320 -5.88 -17.47 -4.99
CA PRO A 320 -5.52 -18.84 -5.34
C PRO A 320 -4.93 -19.01 -6.74
N LYS A 321 -5.30 -18.13 -7.69
CA LYS A 321 -4.71 -18.07 -9.04
C LYS A 321 -3.19 -17.83 -9.03
N GLN A 322 -2.64 -17.32 -7.94
CA GLN A 322 -1.22 -17.05 -7.79
C GLN A 322 -0.70 -17.90 -6.62
N LEU A 323 0.12 -18.91 -6.93
CA LEU A 323 0.76 -19.78 -5.93
C LEU A 323 -0.22 -20.39 -4.91
N GLY A 324 -1.47 -20.65 -5.32
CA GLY A 324 -2.49 -21.25 -4.44
C GLY A 324 -2.95 -20.37 -3.27
N GLY A 325 -2.59 -19.08 -3.25
CA GLY A 325 -2.95 -18.15 -2.16
C GLY A 325 -2.11 -18.30 -0.89
N ILE A 326 -1.00 -19.04 -0.95
CA ILE A 326 -0.09 -19.28 0.17
C ILE A 326 0.64 -18.00 0.61
N LEU A 327 0.99 -17.90 1.89
CA LEU A 327 1.69 -16.73 2.44
C LEU A 327 3.22 -16.88 2.42
N PHE A 328 3.90 -15.85 1.94
CA PHE A 328 5.36 -15.66 1.97
C PHE A 328 5.76 -14.46 2.85
N THR A 329 7.06 -14.25 2.99
CA THR A 329 7.67 -13.06 3.61
C THR A 329 7.12 -11.75 3.01
N ASN A 330 7.14 -11.65 1.67
CA ASN A 330 6.66 -10.47 0.95
C ASN A 330 5.14 -10.24 1.10
N SER A 331 4.30 -11.28 1.06
CA SER A 331 2.86 -11.11 1.26
C SER A 331 2.53 -10.70 2.70
N ALA A 332 3.30 -11.17 3.68
CA ALA A 332 3.15 -10.76 5.07
C ALA A 332 3.50 -9.27 5.25
N ASP A 333 4.57 -8.80 4.61
CA ASP A 333 4.94 -7.38 4.61
C ASP A 333 3.92 -6.49 3.87
N LYS A 334 3.44 -6.96 2.71
CA LYS A 334 2.38 -6.30 1.93
C LYS A 334 1.12 -6.09 2.77
N SER A 335 0.63 -7.17 3.39
CA SER A 335 -0.58 -7.14 4.22
C SER A 335 -0.38 -6.25 5.44
N SER A 336 0.76 -6.37 6.11
CA SER A 336 1.10 -5.57 7.28
C SER A 336 1.05 -4.07 7.02
N LYS A 337 1.70 -3.60 5.94
CA LYS A 337 1.67 -2.17 5.59
C LYS A 337 0.25 -1.71 5.28
N PHE A 338 -0.50 -2.51 4.52
CA PHE A 338 -1.87 -2.15 4.13
C PHE A 338 -2.84 -2.10 5.33
N ILE A 339 -2.77 -3.07 6.24
CA ILE A 339 -3.55 -3.09 7.49
C ILE A 339 -3.25 -1.84 8.31
N ASN A 340 -1.97 -1.45 8.45
CA ASN A 340 -1.59 -0.25 9.20
C ASN A 340 -2.13 1.04 8.58
N ILE A 341 -2.16 1.15 7.24
CA ILE A 341 -2.77 2.31 6.57
C ILE A 341 -4.27 2.35 6.87
N CYS A 342 -4.97 1.22 6.75
CA CYS A 342 -6.41 1.16 7.00
C CYS A 342 -6.73 1.52 8.45
N ASP A 343 -6.01 0.92 9.40
CA ASP A 343 -6.22 1.15 10.83
C ASP A 343 -5.92 2.60 11.23
N ALA A 344 -4.81 3.18 10.76
CA ALA A 344 -4.43 4.55 11.08
C ALA A 344 -5.43 5.60 10.57
N PHE A 345 -6.16 5.30 9.50
CA PHE A 345 -7.12 6.21 8.87
C PHE A 345 -8.57 5.76 9.00
N GLY A 346 -8.87 4.82 9.91
CA GLY A 346 -10.23 4.44 10.26
C GLY A 346 -10.99 3.60 9.24
N LEU A 347 -10.31 3.00 8.25
CA LEU A 347 -10.96 2.17 7.22
C LEU A 347 -11.28 0.78 7.77
N PRO A 348 -12.56 0.34 7.72
CA PRO A 348 -12.92 -1.04 8.03
C PRO A 348 -12.17 -2.03 7.16
N LEU A 349 -11.78 -3.16 7.74
CA LEU A 349 -11.01 -4.21 7.09
C LEU A 349 -11.88 -5.44 6.80
N LEU A 350 -11.89 -5.87 5.54
CA LEU A 350 -12.45 -7.12 5.08
C LEU A 350 -11.33 -8.11 4.75
N PHE A 351 -11.32 -9.25 5.42
CA PHE A 351 -10.43 -10.37 5.12
C PHE A 351 -11.18 -11.42 4.30
N LEU A 352 -10.66 -11.78 3.13
CA LEU A 352 -11.19 -12.86 2.30
C LEU A 352 -10.17 -14.01 2.24
N ALA A 353 -10.41 -15.05 3.03
CA ALA A 353 -9.47 -16.15 3.21
C ALA A 353 -9.74 -17.31 2.22
N ASP A 354 -8.77 -17.56 1.35
CA ASP A 354 -8.57 -18.86 0.68
C ASP A 354 -7.06 -19.21 0.75
N VAL A 355 -6.63 -19.64 1.94
CA VAL A 355 -5.23 -19.75 2.35
C VAL A 355 -4.88 -21.15 2.84
N PRO A 356 -3.90 -21.83 2.21
CA PRO A 356 -3.42 -23.13 2.68
C PRO A 356 -2.43 -23.03 3.85
N GLY A 357 -1.99 -21.83 4.21
CA GLY A 357 -1.05 -21.55 5.29
C GLY A 357 0.09 -20.62 4.86
N PHE A 358 1.19 -20.65 5.63
CA PHE A 358 2.47 -20.07 5.22
C PHE A 358 3.30 -21.08 4.45
N MET A 359 4.13 -20.58 3.53
CA MET A 359 5.08 -21.42 2.81
C MET A 359 6.05 -22.09 3.78
N ILE A 360 6.33 -23.37 3.54
CA ILE A 360 7.35 -24.13 4.26
C ILE A 360 8.59 -24.30 3.38
N GLY A 361 9.76 -24.40 4.00
CA GLY A 361 10.99 -24.79 3.31
C GLY A 361 12.19 -23.89 3.60
N THR A 362 13.40 -24.46 3.41
CA THR A 362 14.66 -23.84 3.84
C THR A 362 14.89 -22.41 3.32
N LYS A 363 14.40 -22.09 2.12
CA LYS A 363 14.56 -20.74 1.55
C LYS A 363 13.81 -19.69 2.37
N VAL A 364 12.51 -19.89 2.60
CA VAL A 364 11.66 -18.94 3.33
C VAL A 364 12.02 -18.88 4.82
N GLU A 365 12.51 -19.99 5.38
CA GLU A 365 13.08 -20.01 6.74
C GLU A 365 14.31 -19.10 6.85
N ARG A 366 15.24 -19.16 5.89
CA ARG A 366 16.43 -18.30 5.85
C ARG A 366 16.10 -16.82 5.60
N GLU A 367 15.01 -16.54 4.89
CA GLU A 367 14.49 -15.18 4.72
C GLU A 367 13.81 -14.65 6.00
N GLY A 368 13.50 -15.55 6.96
CA GLY A 368 12.87 -15.21 8.23
C GLY A 368 11.34 -15.16 8.14
N ILE A 369 10.70 -16.12 7.47
CA ILE A 369 9.23 -16.15 7.32
C ILE A 369 8.48 -16.09 8.66
N ILE A 370 9.05 -16.64 9.75
CA ILE A 370 8.45 -16.57 11.09
C ILE A 370 8.29 -15.11 11.58
N ARG A 371 9.35 -14.28 11.51
CA ARG A 371 9.31 -12.89 11.96
C ARG A 371 8.43 -12.01 11.05
N HIS A 372 8.42 -12.29 9.74
CA HIS A 372 7.52 -11.62 8.80
C HIS A 372 6.05 -12.03 9.01
N GLY A 373 5.76 -13.31 9.22
CA GLY A 373 4.42 -13.78 9.58
C GLY A 373 3.93 -13.21 10.91
N ALA A 374 4.81 -13.14 11.92
CA ALA A 374 4.52 -12.52 13.21
C ALA A 374 4.18 -11.02 13.06
N LYS A 375 4.85 -10.29 12.15
CA LYS A 375 4.51 -8.90 11.82
C LYS A 375 3.09 -8.78 11.25
N MET A 376 2.67 -9.66 10.35
CA MET A 376 1.29 -9.67 9.84
C MET A 376 0.29 -9.96 10.95
N ILE A 377 0.51 -11.03 11.73
CA ILE A 377 -0.35 -11.41 12.84
C ILE A 377 -0.45 -10.28 13.88
N HIS A 378 0.67 -9.60 14.17
CA HIS A 378 0.68 -8.44 15.05
C HIS A 378 -0.29 -7.36 14.56
N ASN A 379 -0.16 -6.92 13.31
CA ASN A 379 -1.00 -5.84 12.78
C ASN A 379 -2.48 -6.26 12.69
N VAL A 380 -2.78 -7.53 12.38
CA VAL A 380 -4.15 -8.08 12.47
C VAL A 380 -4.71 -7.98 13.90
N SER A 381 -3.85 -8.26 14.89
CA SER A 381 -4.23 -8.28 16.30
C SER A 381 -4.42 -6.88 16.88
N THR A 382 -3.58 -5.92 16.47
CA THR A 382 -3.61 -4.54 16.97
C THR A 382 -4.56 -3.64 16.21
N ALA A 383 -4.99 -4.02 15.00
CA ALA A 383 -5.97 -3.26 14.24
C ALA A 383 -7.27 -3.07 15.05
N SER A 384 -7.58 -1.80 15.27
CA SER A 384 -8.66 -1.26 16.09
C SER A 384 -9.95 -1.00 15.31
N VAL A 385 -9.83 -0.77 14.00
CA VAL A 385 -10.95 -0.61 13.07
C VAL A 385 -11.88 -1.84 13.06
N PRO A 386 -13.12 -1.71 12.55
CA PRO A 386 -13.98 -2.86 12.30
C PRO A 386 -13.29 -3.88 11.38
N LYS A 387 -13.36 -5.16 11.74
CA LYS A 387 -12.75 -6.29 11.03
C LYS A 387 -13.82 -7.35 10.77
N ILE A 388 -14.02 -7.72 9.53
CA ILE A 388 -14.81 -8.90 9.17
C ILE A 388 -13.90 -9.90 8.48
N SER A 389 -13.94 -11.16 8.92
CA SER A 389 -13.25 -12.27 8.27
C SER A 389 -14.26 -13.15 7.56
N VAL A 390 -14.02 -13.45 6.29
CA VAL A 390 -14.83 -14.35 5.48
C VAL A 390 -13.91 -15.46 4.99
N VAL A 391 -14.16 -16.68 5.45
CA VAL A 391 -13.53 -17.87 4.88
C VAL A 391 -14.26 -18.23 3.59
N VAL A 392 -13.59 -17.96 2.47
CA VAL A 392 -14.15 -18.17 1.12
C VAL A 392 -14.10 -19.64 0.74
N ARG A 393 -12.98 -20.31 1.01
CA ARG A 393 -12.81 -21.75 0.76
C ARG A 393 -11.87 -22.39 1.78
N LYS A 394 -10.55 -22.48 1.58
CA LYS A 394 -9.67 -23.06 2.62
C LYS A 394 -9.13 -22.00 3.58
N ALA A 395 -9.02 -22.34 4.85
CA ALA A 395 -8.28 -21.54 5.83
C ALA A 395 -7.55 -22.47 6.81
N TYR A 396 -6.27 -22.71 6.54
CA TYR A 396 -5.48 -23.70 7.27
C TYR A 396 -4.42 -23.09 8.18
N GLY A 397 -4.31 -23.67 9.38
CA GLY A 397 -3.24 -23.42 10.34
C GLY A 397 -2.99 -21.93 10.60
N ALA A 398 -1.72 -21.52 10.53
CA ALA A 398 -1.35 -20.12 10.73
C ALA A 398 -1.90 -19.17 9.64
N GLY A 399 -2.38 -19.68 8.50
CA GLY A 399 -3.10 -18.89 7.51
C GLY A 399 -4.39 -18.31 8.09
N LEU A 400 -5.12 -19.09 8.90
CA LEU A 400 -6.31 -18.61 9.61
C LEU A 400 -5.96 -17.48 10.58
N TYR A 401 -4.79 -17.54 11.23
CA TYR A 401 -4.33 -16.50 12.14
C TYR A 401 -4.06 -15.19 11.41
N ALA A 402 -3.32 -15.29 10.30
CA ALA A 402 -2.95 -14.15 9.47
C ALA A 402 -4.16 -13.51 8.76
N MET A 403 -5.23 -14.26 8.51
CA MET A 403 -6.46 -13.77 7.85
C MET A 403 -7.59 -13.45 8.83
N CYS A 404 -7.24 -13.05 10.06
CA CYS A 404 -8.18 -12.57 11.08
C CYS A 404 -9.27 -13.60 11.47
N GLY A 405 -8.89 -14.87 11.65
CA GLY A 405 -9.81 -15.88 12.19
C GLY A 405 -10.35 -15.51 13.57
N LYS A 406 -11.38 -16.23 14.05
CA LYS A 406 -12.18 -15.87 15.26
C LYS A 406 -11.37 -15.43 16.49
N ALA A 407 -10.24 -16.09 16.78
CA ALA A 407 -9.37 -15.76 17.91
C ALA A 407 -8.74 -14.35 17.84
N PHE A 408 -8.68 -13.75 16.64
CA PHE A 408 -8.13 -12.42 16.39
C PHE A 408 -9.19 -11.31 16.45
N SER A 409 -10.32 -11.62 17.11
CA SER A 409 -11.41 -10.70 17.43
C SER A 409 -11.91 -9.90 16.21
N PRO A 410 -12.27 -10.55 15.09
CA PRO A 410 -13.10 -9.90 14.10
C PRO A 410 -14.47 -9.59 14.73
N ASP A 411 -15.10 -8.51 14.29
CA ASP A 411 -16.49 -8.17 14.63
C ASP A 411 -17.46 -9.22 14.05
N ALA A 412 -17.03 -9.95 13.01
CA ALA A 412 -17.68 -11.16 12.54
C ALA A 412 -16.69 -12.11 11.85
N ALA A 413 -16.74 -13.39 12.20
CA ALA A 413 -16.11 -14.49 11.49
C ALA A 413 -17.17 -15.26 10.71
N LEU A 414 -17.18 -15.08 9.40
CA LEU A 414 -18.12 -15.68 8.47
C LEU A 414 -17.43 -16.77 7.65
N ALA A 415 -18.24 -17.68 7.12
CA ALA A 415 -17.79 -18.68 6.16
C ALA A 415 -18.80 -18.78 5.01
N LEU A 416 -18.30 -19.04 3.80
CA LEU A 416 -19.13 -19.51 2.69
C LEU A 416 -19.43 -21.01 2.86
N PRO A 417 -20.47 -21.56 2.21
CA PRO A 417 -20.88 -22.96 2.41
C PRO A 417 -19.79 -23.99 2.07
N ARG A 418 -18.85 -23.60 1.20
CA ARG A 418 -17.71 -24.41 0.76
C ARG A 418 -16.47 -24.27 1.64
N ALA A 419 -16.57 -23.54 2.74
CA ALA A 419 -15.42 -23.30 3.60
C ALA A 419 -14.90 -24.58 4.26
N ARG A 420 -13.59 -24.61 4.47
CA ARG A 420 -12.83 -25.70 5.09
C ARG A 420 -11.80 -25.08 6.01
N ILE A 421 -12.00 -25.26 7.31
CA ILE A 421 -11.20 -24.63 8.36
C ILE A 421 -10.59 -25.73 9.21
N ALA A 422 -9.26 -25.81 9.20
CA ALA A 422 -8.54 -26.90 9.86
C ALA A 422 -7.10 -26.49 10.20
N VAL A 423 -6.37 -27.35 10.91
CA VAL A 423 -4.94 -27.13 11.20
C VAL A 423 -4.10 -27.25 9.92
N MET A 424 -4.44 -28.19 9.05
CA MET A 424 -3.83 -28.38 7.73
C MET A 424 -4.80 -29.14 6.81
N GLY A 425 -4.50 -29.25 5.53
CA GLY A 425 -5.30 -30.07 4.61
C GLY A 425 -5.26 -31.57 4.96
N ALA A 426 -6.26 -32.31 4.49
CA ALA A 426 -6.40 -33.74 4.82
C ALA A 426 -5.18 -34.59 4.43
N GLU A 427 -4.62 -34.37 3.24
CA GLU A 427 -3.44 -35.09 2.77
C GLU A 427 -2.20 -34.90 3.67
N PRO A 428 -1.72 -33.66 3.93
CA PRO A 428 -0.60 -33.48 4.84
C PRO A 428 -0.92 -33.93 6.27
N ALA A 429 -2.17 -33.79 6.74
CA ALA A 429 -2.57 -34.26 8.07
C ALA A 429 -2.42 -35.78 8.22
N VAL A 430 -3.00 -36.53 7.28
CA VAL A 430 -2.97 -38.00 7.29
C VAL A 430 -1.54 -38.51 7.16
N ASN A 431 -0.76 -37.96 6.23
CA ASN A 431 0.63 -38.36 6.06
C ASN A 431 1.51 -38.02 7.27
N ALA A 432 1.25 -36.92 7.98
CA ALA A 432 2.01 -36.55 9.17
C ALA A 432 1.66 -37.41 10.38
N VAL A 433 0.35 -37.61 10.65
CA VAL A 433 -0.12 -38.34 11.84
C VAL A 433 0.11 -39.84 11.69
N PHE A 434 -0.16 -40.39 10.51
CA PHE A 434 -0.09 -41.83 10.25
C PHE A 434 1.21 -42.24 9.55
N PHE A 435 2.24 -41.38 9.51
CA PHE A 435 3.49 -41.65 8.79
C PHE A 435 4.04 -43.06 9.07
N ASN A 436 4.32 -43.36 10.34
CA ASN A 436 4.87 -44.66 10.75
C ASN A 436 3.94 -45.81 10.36
N LYS A 437 2.62 -45.63 10.54
CA LYS A 437 1.64 -46.66 10.21
C LYS A 437 1.57 -46.93 8.72
N ILE A 438 1.64 -45.89 7.88
CA ILE A 438 1.68 -46.01 6.42
C ILE A 438 2.97 -46.74 5.97
N GLN A 439 4.12 -46.47 6.61
CA GLN A 439 5.37 -47.16 6.29
C GLN A 439 5.35 -48.65 6.66
N GLU A 440 4.59 -49.03 7.70
CA GLU A 440 4.39 -50.43 8.12
C GLU A 440 3.45 -51.23 7.22
N LEU A 441 2.59 -50.57 6.44
CA LEU A 441 1.63 -51.24 5.54
C LEU A 441 2.30 -51.72 4.25
N ASP A 442 1.78 -52.80 3.70
CA ASP A 442 2.14 -53.30 2.37
C ASP A 442 1.73 -52.29 1.27
N GLU A 443 2.43 -52.32 0.14
CA GLU A 443 2.31 -51.28 -0.91
C GLU A 443 0.89 -51.16 -1.48
N ASP A 444 0.17 -52.27 -1.55
CA ASP A 444 -1.22 -52.38 -2.00
C ASP A 444 -2.26 -51.91 -0.97
N GLU A 445 -1.91 -51.89 0.32
CA GLU A 445 -2.81 -51.44 1.41
C GLU A 445 -2.66 -49.94 1.73
N ARG A 446 -1.51 -49.34 1.40
CA ARG A 446 -1.20 -47.93 1.70
C ARG A 446 -2.19 -46.96 1.10
N GLU A 447 -2.51 -47.11 -0.20
CA GLU A 447 -3.40 -46.18 -0.89
C GLU A 447 -4.81 -46.23 -0.31
N ALA A 448 -5.33 -47.43 -0.04
CA ALA A 448 -6.65 -47.62 0.56
C ALA A 448 -6.73 -47.02 1.97
N PHE A 449 -5.71 -47.26 2.81
CA PHE A 449 -5.66 -46.70 4.16
C PHE A 449 -5.58 -45.17 4.14
N VAL A 450 -4.74 -44.59 3.29
CA VAL A 450 -4.62 -43.12 3.15
C VAL A 450 -5.93 -42.51 2.64
N ALA A 451 -6.59 -43.16 1.68
CA ALA A 451 -7.89 -42.71 1.18
C ALA A 451 -8.98 -42.75 2.27
N GLU A 452 -9.05 -43.82 3.06
CA GLU A 452 -9.97 -43.95 4.19
C GLU A 452 -9.73 -42.85 5.23
N LYS A 453 -8.48 -42.64 5.67
CA LYS A 453 -8.15 -41.62 6.66
C LYS A 453 -8.35 -40.20 6.16
N ARG A 454 -8.18 -39.96 4.86
CA ARG A 454 -8.56 -38.67 4.24
C ARG A 454 -10.06 -38.44 4.26
N ALA A 455 -10.86 -39.46 3.92
CA ALA A 455 -12.31 -39.36 3.96
C ALA A 455 -12.80 -39.09 5.39
N GLN A 456 -12.27 -39.81 6.37
CA GLN A 456 -12.56 -39.59 7.79
C GLN A 456 -12.19 -38.16 8.23
N TYR A 457 -10.99 -37.68 7.88
CA TYR A 457 -10.57 -36.32 8.21
C TYR A 457 -11.49 -35.26 7.59
N ASN A 458 -11.93 -35.47 6.35
CA ASN A 458 -12.84 -34.54 5.66
C ASN A 458 -14.24 -34.52 6.30
N GLU A 459 -14.69 -35.63 6.86
CA GLU A 459 -15.95 -35.71 7.62
C GLU A 459 -15.81 -35.00 8.98
N ASP A 460 -14.66 -35.13 9.65
CA ASP A 460 -14.37 -34.47 10.93
C ASP A 460 -14.27 -32.94 10.81
N VAL A 461 -13.80 -32.44 9.66
CA VAL A 461 -13.76 -31.00 9.32
C VAL A 461 -15.15 -30.56 8.84
N ASP A 462 -16.09 -30.52 9.78
CA ASP A 462 -17.48 -30.14 9.53
C ASP A 462 -17.74 -28.65 9.84
N LEU A 463 -18.19 -27.92 8.81
CA LEU A 463 -18.52 -26.50 8.91
C LEU A 463 -19.74 -26.25 9.81
N LEU A 464 -20.73 -27.15 9.82
CA LEU A 464 -21.92 -27.03 10.66
C LEU A 464 -21.56 -27.17 12.14
N LYS A 465 -20.67 -28.11 12.46
CA LYS A 465 -20.10 -28.23 13.81
C LYS A 465 -19.35 -26.97 14.21
N LEU A 466 -18.49 -26.41 13.35
CA LEU A 466 -17.77 -25.15 13.65
C LEU A 466 -18.73 -23.99 13.94
N ALA A 467 -19.82 -23.87 13.20
CA ALA A 467 -20.86 -22.87 13.46
C ALA A 467 -21.62 -23.17 14.77
N SER A 468 -21.97 -24.43 15.02
CA SER A 468 -22.70 -24.86 16.22
C SER A 468 -21.89 -24.64 17.50
N ASP A 469 -20.57 -24.83 17.42
CA ASP A 469 -19.62 -24.61 18.52
C ASP A 469 -19.17 -23.14 18.63
N LEU A 470 -19.82 -22.23 17.88
CA LEU A 470 -19.57 -20.78 17.89
C LEU A 470 -18.15 -20.37 17.47
N HIS A 471 -17.48 -21.21 16.68
CA HIS A 471 -16.21 -20.86 16.02
C HIS A 471 -16.42 -19.95 14.80
N LEU A 472 -17.67 -19.86 14.31
CA LEU A 472 -18.13 -18.94 13.28
C LEU A 472 -19.38 -18.21 13.76
N ASP A 473 -19.53 -16.94 13.37
CA ASP A 473 -20.74 -16.13 13.63
C ASP A 473 -21.83 -16.37 12.58
N GLY A 474 -21.50 -16.99 11.45
CA GLY A 474 -22.46 -17.33 10.42
C GLY A 474 -21.85 -18.08 9.24
N ILE A 475 -22.64 -18.99 8.67
CA ILE A 475 -22.41 -19.53 7.34
C ILE A 475 -23.35 -18.75 6.40
N VAL A 476 -22.79 -18.04 5.44
CA VAL A 476 -23.51 -17.08 4.60
C VAL A 476 -23.47 -17.58 3.16
N ALA A 477 -24.62 -17.66 2.51
CA ALA A 477 -24.68 -17.99 1.08
C ALA A 477 -23.93 -16.94 0.26
N GLU A 478 -23.31 -17.35 -0.84
CA GLU A 478 -22.53 -16.48 -1.71
C GLU A 478 -23.34 -15.27 -2.18
N ASP A 479 -24.62 -15.48 -2.50
CA ASP A 479 -25.52 -14.44 -2.99
C ASP A 479 -26.01 -13.45 -1.91
N ALA A 480 -25.88 -13.81 -0.63
CA ALA A 480 -26.23 -12.96 0.50
C ALA A 480 -25.03 -12.21 1.10
N LEU A 481 -23.80 -12.55 0.68
CA LEU A 481 -22.57 -12.08 1.33
C LEU A 481 -22.47 -10.55 1.34
N ARG A 482 -22.73 -9.89 0.21
CA ARG A 482 -22.61 -8.42 0.13
C ARG A 482 -23.52 -7.72 1.14
N ASP A 483 -24.79 -8.11 1.20
CA ASP A 483 -25.76 -7.48 2.10
C ASP A 483 -25.43 -7.74 3.57
N GLU A 484 -24.91 -8.93 3.87
CA GLU A 484 -24.44 -9.28 5.22
C GLU A 484 -23.24 -8.40 5.64
N LEU A 485 -22.28 -8.20 4.73
CA LEU A 485 -21.13 -7.33 4.97
C LEU A 485 -21.55 -5.88 5.22
N ILE A 486 -22.47 -5.35 4.42
CA ILE A 486 -22.98 -3.97 4.57
C ILE A 486 -23.61 -3.80 5.97
N LYS A 487 -24.50 -4.72 6.37
CA LYS A 487 -25.16 -4.68 7.69
C LYS A 487 -24.15 -4.74 8.82
N ARG A 488 -23.21 -5.68 8.77
CA ARG A 488 -22.23 -5.89 9.86
C ARG A 488 -21.25 -4.74 9.98
N PHE A 489 -20.73 -4.22 8.86
CA PHE A 489 -19.87 -3.04 8.91
C PHE A 489 -20.61 -1.83 9.44
N HIS A 490 -21.88 -1.63 9.08
CA HIS A 490 -22.70 -0.54 9.63
C HIS A 490 -22.88 -0.65 11.15
N LEU A 491 -23.17 -1.86 11.66
CA LEU A 491 -23.33 -2.08 13.10
C LEU A 491 -22.02 -1.96 13.89
N ALA A 492 -20.88 -2.24 13.25
CA ALA A 492 -19.57 -2.16 13.87
C ALA A 492 -18.96 -0.74 13.87
N GLN A 493 -19.61 0.27 13.29
CA GLN A 493 -19.04 1.63 13.16
C GLN A 493 -18.72 2.30 14.51
N SER A 494 -19.43 1.94 15.59
CA SER A 494 -19.20 2.47 16.94
C SER A 494 -18.21 1.63 17.77
N LYS A 495 -17.45 0.73 17.13
CA LYS A 495 -16.49 -0.14 17.80
C LYS A 495 -15.45 0.66 18.56
N THR A 496 -15.18 0.23 19.79
CA THR A 496 -14.03 0.66 20.59
C THR A 496 -13.29 -0.57 21.08
N VAL A 497 -11.97 -0.58 20.98
CA VAL A 497 -11.14 -1.70 21.44
C VAL A 497 -10.56 -1.45 22.83
N VAL A 498 -10.34 -2.52 23.58
CA VAL A 498 -9.64 -2.45 24.87
C VAL A 498 -8.15 -2.24 24.62
N GLU A 499 -7.61 -1.16 25.15
CA GLU A 499 -6.18 -0.87 25.08
C GLU A 499 -5.46 -1.18 26.40
N TYR A 500 -4.19 -1.58 26.30
CA TYR A 500 -3.30 -1.75 27.45
C TYR A 500 -2.27 -0.61 27.47
N PRO A 501 -2.02 0.07 28.60
CA PRO A 501 -1.09 1.20 28.67
C PRO A 501 0.32 0.84 28.20
N ARG A 502 0.86 1.59 27.23
CA ARG A 502 2.22 1.43 26.68
C ARG A 502 2.67 2.69 25.95
N ARG A 503 3.99 2.86 25.78
CA ARG A 503 4.53 3.94 24.93
C ARG A 503 4.44 3.64 23.43
N ARG A 504 4.63 2.37 23.05
CA ARG A 504 4.50 1.84 21.69
C ARG A 504 4.51 0.31 21.74
N TYR A 505 4.01 -0.34 20.69
CA TYR A 505 4.22 -1.77 20.49
C TYR A 505 5.68 -2.08 20.17
N VAL A 506 6.15 -3.28 20.56
CA VAL A 506 7.43 -3.84 20.10
C VAL A 506 7.12 -4.71 18.89
N LEU A 507 7.28 -4.14 17.70
CA LEU A 507 6.97 -4.81 16.44
C LEU A 507 8.02 -5.90 16.13
N PRO A 508 7.60 -7.09 15.65
CA PRO A 508 8.51 -8.00 14.97
C PRO A 508 9.15 -7.32 13.75
N VAL A 509 10.47 -7.47 13.58
CA VAL A 509 11.25 -6.86 12.49
C VAL A 509 11.66 -7.88 11.46
#